data_AF-S9RC56-F1
#
_entry.id   AF-S9RC56-F1
#
_cell.length_a   1.000
_cell.length_b   1.000
_cell.length_c   1.000
_cell.angle_alpha   90.00
_cell.angle_beta   90.00
_cell.angle_gamma   90.00
#
_symmetry.space_group_name_H-M   'P 1'
#
loop_
_entity.id
_entity.type
_entity.pdbx_description
1 polymer ?
#
loop_
_entity_poly.entity_id
_entity_poly.type
_entity_poly.pdbx_seq_one_letter_code
_entity_poly.pdbx_strand_id
1 'polypeptide(L)'
;MPPNPERVLVAAEAIGVGRRALQKAAEYANEREVFARPIGKSQSIQHPLAQSWMALEAADLMVWQAAKLLAADAAFDACDRAVRTHGGFGCAKEYHVERYFREVVLPRIAPVTREMIMSLIAERVLELPQSY
;
A
#
# COMPACT_ATOMS: atom_id res chain seq x y z
N MET A 1 5.67 15.38 -5.83
CA MET A 1 4.31 15.66 -5.33
C MET A 1 3.96 14.57 -4.32
N PRO A 2 3.58 14.89 -3.07
CA PRO A 2 3.15 13.87 -2.11
C PRO A 2 1.95 13.08 -2.67
N PRO A 3 1.80 11.79 -2.32
CA PRO A 3 0.66 11.00 -2.75
C PRO A 3 -0.64 11.66 -2.27
N ASN A 4 -1.55 11.96 -3.20
CA ASN A 4 -2.85 12.51 -2.87
C ASN A 4 -3.73 11.40 -2.25
N PRO A 5 -4.34 11.59 -1.06
CA PRO A 5 -5.26 10.62 -0.45
C PRO A 5 -6.33 10.09 -1.43
N GLU A 6 -6.89 10.95 -2.27
CA GLU A 6 -7.89 10.59 -3.27
C GLU A 6 -7.35 9.56 -4.28
N ARG A 7 -6.07 9.66 -4.67
CA ARG A 7 -5.43 8.70 -5.59
C ARG A 7 -5.22 7.34 -4.94
N VAL A 8 -4.88 7.32 -3.65
CA VAL A 8 -4.75 6.08 -2.87
C VAL A 8 -6.12 5.38 -2.80
N LEU A 9 -7.18 6.15 -2.56
CA LEU A 9 -8.55 5.63 -2.52
C LEU A 9 -8.99 5.05 -3.86
N VAL A 10 -8.84 5.80 -4.95
CA VAL A 10 -9.21 5.35 -6.31
C VAL A 10 -8.40 4.12 -6.73
N ALA A 11 -7.11 4.06 -6.37
CA ALA A 11 -6.28 2.89 -6.65
C ALA A 11 -6.75 1.65 -5.87
N ALA A 12 -7.08 1.80 -4.58
CA ALA A 12 -7.63 0.73 -3.77
C ALA A 12 -8.97 0.22 -4.34
N GLU A 13 -9.84 1.13 -4.81
CA GLU A 13 -11.08 0.77 -5.48
C GLU A 13 -10.82 -0.05 -6.75
N ALA A 14 -9.93 0.41 -7.63
CA ALA A 14 -9.58 -0.29 -8.86
C ALA A 14 -9.04 -1.70 -8.61
N ILE A 15 -8.22 -1.88 -7.57
CA ILE A 15 -7.73 -3.20 -7.14
C ILE A 15 -8.89 -4.07 -6.67
N GLY A 16 -9.81 -3.54 -5.87
CA GLY A 16 -11.01 -4.24 -5.41
C GLY A 16 -11.88 -4.72 -6.57
N VAL A 17 -12.12 -3.86 -7.57
CA VAL A 17 -12.84 -4.21 -8.80
C VAL A 17 -12.12 -5.35 -9.55
N GLY A 18 -10.80 -5.25 -9.72
CA GLY A 18 -9.98 -6.28 -10.35
C GLY A 18 -10.07 -7.64 -9.63
N ARG A 19 -9.93 -7.65 -8.30
CA ARG A 19 -10.05 -8.86 -7.47
C ARG A 19 -11.43 -9.50 -7.64
N ARG A 20 -12.51 -8.71 -7.62
CA ARG A 20 -13.87 -9.23 -7.80
C ARG A 20 -14.09 -9.79 -9.21
N ALA A 21 -13.53 -9.14 -10.24
CA ALA A 21 -13.61 -9.63 -11.61
C ALA A 21 -12.86 -10.96 -11.77
N LEU A 22 -11.64 -11.09 -11.23
CA LEU A 22 -10.88 -12.34 -11.25
C LEU A 22 -11.59 -13.44 -10.48
N GLN A 23 -12.19 -13.13 -9.34
CA GLN A 23 -12.97 -14.10 -8.57
C GLN A 23 -14.12 -14.65 -9.41
N LYS A 24 -14.92 -13.79 -10.05
CA LYS A 24 -16.01 -14.23 -10.94
C LYS A 24 -15.50 -15.06 -12.12
N ALA A 25 -14.36 -14.70 -12.70
CA ALA A 25 -13.75 -15.46 -13.79
C ALA A 25 -13.29 -16.85 -13.32
N ALA A 26 -12.72 -16.96 -12.12
CA ALA A 26 -12.32 -18.23 -11.52
C ALA A 26 -13.54 -19.11 -11.16
N GLU A 27 -14.59 -18.52 -10.58
CA GLU A 27 -15.88 -19.20 -10.33
C GLU A 27 -16.42 -19.80 -11.64
N TYR A 28 -16.55 -19.00 -12.69
CA TYR A 28 -17.00 -19.46 -14.00
C TYR A 28 -16.09 -20.55 -14.60
N ALA A 29 -14.77 -20.41 -14.47
CA ALA A 29 -13.82 -21.39 -14.98
C ALA A 29 -13.95 -22.77 -14.29
N ASN A 30 -14.39 -22.79 -13.03
CA ASN A 30 -14.63 -24.02 -12.28
C ASN A 30 -15.99 -24.65 -12.61
N GLU A 31 -17.02 -23.85 -12.89
CA GLU A 31 -18.37 -24.32 -13.23
C GLU A 31 -18.50 -24.75 -14.70
N ARG A 32 -17.80 -24.08 -15.61
CA ARG A 32 -17.94 -24.32 -17.05
C ARG A 32 -17.19 -25.59 -17.46
N GLU A 33 -17.94 -26.56 -17.96
CA GLU A 33 -17.36 -27.80 -18.51
C GLU A 33 -17.30 -27.81 -20.04
N VAL A 34 -16.16 -28.26 -20.57
CA VAL A 34 -15.96 -28.59 -21.98
C VAL A 34 -15.05 -29.81 -22.05
N PHE A 35 -15.36 -30.77 -22.94
CA PHE A 35 -14.66 -32.08 -22.99
C PHE A 35 -14.72 -32.84 -21.65
N ALA A 36 -15.88 -32.82 -20.98
CA ALA A 36 -16.14 -33.52 -19.71
C ALA A 36 -15.20 -33.14 -18.55
N ARG A 37 -14.68 -31.90 -18.56
CA ARG A 37 -13.89 -31.34 -17.45
C ARG A 37 -14.10 -29.83 -17.34
N PRO A 38 -13.94 -29.24 -16.14
CA PRO A 38 -13.90 -27.80 -15.97
C PRO A 38 -12.82 -27.15 -16.82
N ILE A 39 -13.13 -26.01 -17.46
CA ILE A 39 -12.16 -25.25 -18.27
C ILE A 39 -11.01 -24.70 -17.42
N GLY A 40 -11.24 -24.51 -16.12
CA GLY A 40 -10.24 -24.11 -15.13
C GLY A 40 -9.11 -25.12 -14.93
N LYS A 41 -9.22 -26.36 -15.45
CA LYS A 41 -8.10 -27.31 -15.51
C LYS A 41 -7.10 -27.03 -16.64
N SER A 42 -7.44 -26.12 -17.56
CA SER A 42 -6.55 -25.74 -18.67
C SER A 42 -5.53 -24.69 -18.23
N GLN A 43 -4.25 -24.94 -18.48
CA GLN A 43 -3.17 -23.97 -18.22
C GLN A 43 -3.37 -22.65 -18.97
N SER A 44 -3.98 -22.69 -20.15
CA SER A 44 -4.33 -21.50 -20.93
C SER A 44 -5.33 -20.56 -20.24
N ILE A 45 -6.06 -21.07 -19.23
CA ILE A 45 -6.96 -20.28 -18.39
C ILE A 45 -6.31 -19.96 -17.04
N GLN A 46 -5.63 -20.94 -16.43
CA GLN A 46 -5.01 -20.76 -15.12
C GLN A 46 -3.89 -19.71 -15.12
N HIS A 47 -2.96 -19.79 -16.08
CA HIS A 47 -1.78 -18.93 -16.06
C HIS A 47 -2.13 -17.44 -16.21
N PRO A 48 -3.01 -17.02 -17.15
CA PRO A 48 -3.39 -15.60 -17.26
C PRO A 48 -4.13 -15.08 -16.03
N LEU A 49 -4.99 -15.90 -15.40
CA LEU A 49 -5.67 -15.53 -14.16
C LEU A 49 -4.67 -15.34 -13.00
N ALA A 50 -3.68 -16.24 -12.88
CA ALA A 50 -2.62 -16.14 -11.89
C ALA A 50 -1.74 -14.90 -12.13
N GLN A 51 -1.35 -14.61 -13.38
CA GLN A 51 -0.59 -13.41 -13.72
C GLN A 51 -1.34 -12.13 -13.35
N SER A 52 -2.64 -12.07 -13.64
CA SER A 52 -3.50 -10.94 -13.30
C SER A 52 -3.60 -10.76 -11.78
N TRP A 53 -3.75 -11.85 -11.03
CA TRP A 53 -3.75 -11.82 -9.57
C TRP A 53 -2.42 -11.27 -9.03
N MET A 54 -1.29 -11.76 -9.55
CA MET A 54 0.05 -11.31 -9.12
C MET A 54 0.24 -9.81 -9.36
N ALA A 55 -0.23 -9.31 -10.50
CA ALA A 55 -0.17 -7.88 -10.81
C ALA A 55 -1.03 -7.04 -9.84
N LEU A 56 -2.23 -7.51 -9.49
CA LEU A 56 -3.09 -6.82 -8.52
C LEU A 56 -2.47 -6.76 -7.13
N GLU A 57 -1.86 -7.86 -6.66
CA GLU A 57 -1.21 -7.86 -5.35
C GLU A 57 0.05 -6.98 -5.31
N ALA A 58 0.82 -6.94 -6.40
CA ALA A 58 1.93 -6.00 -6.54
C ALA A 58 1.43 -4.54 -6.46
N ALA A 59 0.31 -4.23 -7.12
CA ALA A 59 -0.31 -2.91 -7.04
C ALA A 59 -0.84 -2.60 -5.63
N ASP A 60 -1.47 -3.55 -4.95
CA ASP A 60 -2.00 -3.40 -3.59
C ASP A 60 -0.89 -3.07 -2.59
N LEU A 61 0.25 -3.76 -2.67
CA LEU A 61 1.42 -3.45 -1.86
C LEU A 61 1.86 -2.00 -2.05
N MET A 62 1.90 -1.49 -3.29
CA MET A 62 2.27 -0.09 -3.55
C MET A 62 1.26 0.90 -2.98
N VAL A 63 -0.03 0.60 -3.05
CA VAL A 63 -1.10 1.41 -2.46
C VAL A 63 -0.92 1.51 -0.94
N TRP A 64 -0.67 0.39 -0.26
CA TRP A 64 -0.42 0.37 1.18
C TRP A 64 0.84 1.15 1.57
N GLN A 65 1.92 1.03 0.81
CA GLN A 65 3.14 1.82 1.06
C GLN A 65 2.89 3.33 0.89
N ALA A 66 2.17 3.73 -0.15
CA ALA A 66 1.80 5.13 -0.38
C ALA A 66 0.88 5.68 0.73
N ALA A 67 -0.11 4.90 1.14
CA ALA A 67 -1.02 5.24 2.24
C ALA A 67 -0.27 5.43 3.56
N LYS A 68 0.64 4.50 3.88
CA LYS A 68 1.48 4.56 5.07
C LYS A 68 2.34 5.82 5.10
N LEU A 69 2.96 6.18 3.98
CA LEU A 69 3.80 7.39 3.89
C LEU A 69 2.98 8.65 4.17
N LEU A 70 1.82 8.76 3.52
CA LEU A 70 0.89 9.87 3.70
C LEU A 70 0.42 10.00 5.16
N ALA A 71 0.04 8.87 5.77
CA ALA A 71 -0.42 8.85 7.15
C ALA A 71 0.69 9.22 8.14
N ALA A 72 1.91 8.73 7.92
CA ALA A 72 3.06 9.04 8.77
C ALA A 72 3.44 10.53 8.73
N ASP A 73 3.40 11.15 7.55
CA ASP A 73 3.64 12.58 7.40
C ASP A 73 2.55 13.42 8.07
N ALA A 74 1.28 13.11 7.80
CA ALA A 74 0.15 13.82 8.38
C ALA A 74 0.13 13.74 9.91
N ALA A 75 0.43 12.57 10.47
CA ALA A 75 0.50 12.37 11.91
C ALA A 75 1.68 13.14 12.52
N PHE A 76 2.85 13.13 11.87
CA PHE A 76 4.01 13.90 12.33
C PHE A 76 3.69 15.39 12.41
N ASP A 77 3.09 15.94 11.36
CA ASP A 77 2.69 17.34 11.29
C ASP A 77 1.63 17.71 12.35
N ALA A 78 0.72 16.79 12.67
CA ALA A 78 -0.25 16.98 13.74
C ALA A 78 0.41 17.02 15.12
N CYS A 79 1.34 16.10 15.39
CA CYS A 79 2.08 16.07 16.65
C CYS A 79 3.02 17.28 16.80
N ASP A 80 3.72 17.70 15.75
CA ASP A 80 4.56 18.92 15.76
C ASP A 80 3.72 20.16 16.10
N ARG A 81 2.54 20.31 15.46
CA ARG A 81 1.61 21.40 15.79
C ARG A 81 1.12 21.34 17.22
N ALA A 82 0.83 20.14 17.75
CA ALA A 82 0.40 19.98 19.14
C ALA A 82 1.50 20.44 20.11
N VAL A 83 2.75 20.01 19.90
CA VAL A 83 3.91 20.44 20.72
C VAL A 83 4.06 21.97 20.66
N ARG A 84 4.03 22.57 19.47
CA ARG A 84 4.17 24.02 19.30
C ARG A 84 3.05 24.81 19.97
N THR A 85 1.82 24.30 19.94
CA THR A 85 0.66 24.93 20.58
C THR A 85 0.82 25.02 22.10
N HIS A 86 1.52 24.07 22.71
CA HIS A 86 1.80 24.06 24.15
C HIS A 86 2.99 24.94 24.54
N GLY A 87 3.73 25.51 23.58
CA GLY A 87 4.91 26.34 23.84
C GLY A 87 5.95 25.60 24.69
N GLY A 88 6.41 26.22 25.78
CA GLY A 88 7.36 25.61 26.71
C GLY A 88 6.84 24.32 27.37
N PHE A 89 5.52 24.20 27.56
CA PHE A 89 4.91 22.96 28.07
C PHE A 89 4.90 21.83 27.04
N GLY A 90 5.21 22.10 25.78
CA GLY A 90 5.32 21.09 24.73
C GLY A 90 6.44 20.07 24.97
N CYS A 91 7.38 20.36 25.87
CA CYS A 91 8.46 19.45 26.30
C CYS A 91 8.18 18.80 27.67
N ALA A 92 7.07 19.16 28.31
CA ALA A 92 6.77 18.81 29.70
C ALA A 92 5.83 17.60 29.76
N LYS A 93 6.02 16.71 30.74
CA LYS A 93 5.31 15.43 30.83
C LYS A 93 3.83 15.57 31.18
N GLU A 94 3.40 16.74 31.60
CA GLU A 94 2.07 17.05 32.11
C GLU A 94 0.97 16.87 31.06
N TYR A 95 1.28 17.09 29.78
CA TYR A 95 0.32 17.02 28.68
C TYR A 95 0.62 15.89 27.69
N HIS A 96 1.76 15.21 27.84
CA HIS A 96 2.19 14.06 27.04
C HIS A 96 2.34 14.32 25.52
N VAL A 97 2.26 15.57 25.05
CA VAL A 97 2.45 15.90 23.64
C VAL A 97 3.87 15.56 23.15
N GLU A 98 4.87 15.66 24.03
CA GLU A 98 6.25 15.21 23.81
C GLU A 98 6.37 13.69 23.71
N ARG A 99 5.48 12.94 24.38
CA ARG A 99 5.40 11.49 24.24
C ARG A 99 4.86 11.12 22.86
N TYR A 100 3.73 11.71 22.45
CA TYR A 100 3.14 11.42 21.15
C TYR A 100 4.05 11.85 19.99
N PHE A 101 4.77 12.97 20.13
CA PHE A 101 5.77 13.38 19.14
C PHE A 101 6.92 12.37 18.98
N ARG A 102 7.33 11.69 20.07
CA ARG A 102 8.32 10.60 19.97
C ARG A 102 7.74 9.34 19.33
N GLU A 103 6.50 8.99 19.68
CA GLU A 103 5.82 7.82 19.13
C GLU A 103 5.57 7.94 17.62
N VAL A 104 5.19 9.12 17.13
CA VAL A 104 4.87 9.33 15.70
C VAL A 104 6.08 9.28 14.77
N VAL A 105 7.31 9.26 15.31
CA VAL A 105 8.52 9.00 14.52
C VAL A 105 8.57 7.54 14.06
N LEU A 106 8.02 6.60 14.84
CA LEU A 106 8.08 5.17 14.53
C LEU A 106 7.44 4.84 13.16
N PRO A 107 6.23 5.32 12.83
CA PRO A 107 5.67 5.17 11.49
C PRO A 107 6.54 5.74 10.36
N ARG A 108 7.47 6.67 10.61
CA ARG A 108 8.35 7.19 9.55
C ARG A 108 9.52 6.25 9.24
N ILE A 109 9.91 5.41 10.20
CA ILE A 109 11.06 4.50 10.09
C ILE A 109 10.68 3.03 9.89
N ALA A 110 9.52 2.60 10.38
CA ALA A 110 9.12 1.19 10.39
C ALA A 110 7.70 1.00 9.82
N PRO A 111 7.38 -0.18 9.27
CA PRO A 111 8.29 -1.30 8.97
C PRO A 111 9.22 -1.05 7.76
N VAL A 112 8.93 -0.02 6.97
CA VAL A 112 9.71 0.38 5.78
C VAL A 112 9.88 1.90 5.81
N THR A 113 11.08 2.41 5.55
CA THR A 113 11.36 3.85 5.51
C THR A 113 10.84 4.48 4.21
N ARG A 114 10.75 5.82 4.16
CA ARG A 114 10.43 6.55 2.92
C ARG A 114 11.47 6.24 1.83
N GLU A 115 12.73 6.18 2.21
CA GLU A 115 13.86 5.98 1.30
C GLU A 115 13.80 4.57 0.69
N MET A 116 13.44 3.55 1.46
CA MET A 116 13.24 2.20 0.93
C MET A 116 12.08 2.13 -0.07
N ILE A 117 11.00 2.90 0.13
CA ILE A 117 9.90 3.00 -0.84
C ILE A 117 10.42 3.65 -2.14
N MET A 118 11.24 4.70 -2.04
CA MET A 118 11.86 5.35 -3.22
C MET A 118 12.77 4.36 -3.97
N SER A 119 13.61 3.61 -3.25
CA SER A 119 14.48 2.58 -3.86
C SER A 119 13.65 1.50 -4.55
N LEU A 120 12.55 1.05 -3.94
CA LEU A 120 11.65 0.08 -4.55
C LEU A 120 11.05 0.59 -5.87
N ILE A 121 10.66 1.86 -5.93
CA ILE A 121 10.16 2.49 -7.16
C ILE A 121 11.29 2.61 -8.20
N ALA A 122 12.48 3.05 -7.79
CA ALA A 122 13.63 3.15 -8.68
C ALA A 122 13.96 1.82 -9.34
N GLU A 123 14.01 0.73 -8.58
CA GLU A 123 14.33 -0.60 -9.09
C GLU A 123 13.19 -1.22 -9.90
N ARG A 124 11.94 -1.17 -9.38
CA ARG A 124 10.82 -1.93 -9.95
C ARG A 124 10.04 -1.18 -11.03
N VAL A 125 10.03 0.14 -10.98
CA VAL A 125 9.24 0.97 -11.90
C VAL A 125 10.14 1.65 -12.93
N LEU A 126 11.30 2.15 -12.51
CA LEU A 126 12.23 2.85 -13.39
C LEU A 126 13.33 1.94 -13.95
N GLU A 127 13.36 0.67 -13.55
CA GLU A 127 14.37 -0.32 -13.97
C GLU A 127 15.82 0.13 -13.70
N LEU A 128 16.03 0.95 -12.68
CA LEU A 128 17.35 1.40 -12.26
C LEU A 128 18.07 0.28 -11.48
N PRO A 129 19.41 0.20 -11.57
CA PRO A 129 20.18 -0.77 -10.79
C PRO A 129 20.00 -0.54 -9.28
N GLN A 130 20.12 -1.63 -8.51
CA GLN A 130 19.94 -1.65 -7.06
C GLN A 130 20.89 -0.65 -6.35
N SER A 131 20.34 0.08 -5.38
CA SER A 131 21.13 0.94 -4.49
C SER A 131 21.98 0.10 -3.53
N TYR A 132 23.25 0.47 -3.35
CA TYR A 132 24.17 -0.13 -2.37
C TYR A 132 23.71 0.08 -0.92
#